data_AF-A0A3G8R8C9-F1
#
_entry.id   AF-A0A3G8R8C9-F1
#
_cell.length_a   1.000
_cell.length_b   1.000
_cell.length_c   1.000
_cell.angle_alpha   90.00
_cell.angle_beta   90.00
_cell.angle_gamma   90.00
#
_symmetry.space_group_name_H-M   'P 1'
#
loop_
_entity.id
_entity.type
_entity.pdbx_description
1 polymer ?
#
loop_
_entity_poly.entity_id
_entity_poly.type
_entity_poly.pdbx_seq_one_letter_code
_entity_poly.pdbx_strand_id
1 'polypeptide(L)'
;MDQEKKRTILLHEIEHWRQSRLLPEQYCDFLSNLYREDENPAQSQNRNNTGLLTYLRHGHGIAWILGFVIISCICLIGFYFTAFPLAMQICSASAVTAICYGMAAVWRSSEKSMSAMLSTLGSAIMLGSGVWIIQLHQGEAKVWFLVLVGLCGLIWCLVGLTLRISLLHYCGLAGLLLVYAVLIGRYWPTATLAMLEVFWILHAVLLIGLSWWVHRRFPRFALVYFAIGLTLVFMAEADTIVLRHQAAGEVIFLSILKLAFVVGILFWTRKKWITWVTS
;
A
#
# COMPACT_ATOMS: atom_id res chain seq x y z
N MET A 1 36.79 -4.38 47.28
CA MET A 1 37.26 -3.39 48.27
C MET A 1 38.13 -2.29 47.65
N ASP A 2 39.12 -2.61 46.80
CA ASP A 2 40.01 -1.57 46.22
C ASP A 2 39.45 -0.79 45.02
N GLN A 3 38.51 -1.35 44.24
CA GLN A 3 38.03 -0.69 43.01
C GLN A 3 37.11 0.51 43.27
N GLU A 4 36.24 0.44 44.29
CA GLU A 4 35.37 1.56 44.66
C GLU A 4 36.17 2.76 45.18
N LYS A 5 37.21 2.52 45.99
CA LYS A 5 38.10 3.59 46.46
C LYS A 5 38.85 4.25 45.30
N LYS A 6 39.38 3.46 44.36
CA LYS A 6 40.05 3.98 43.15
C LYS A 6 39.09 4.82 42.29
N ARG A 7 37.83 4.42 42.19
CA ARG A 7 36.79 5.13 41.43
C ARG A 7 36.40 6.46 42.07
N THR A 8 36.19 6.51 43.37
CA THR A 8 35.90 7.77 44.08
C THR A 8 37.05 8.76 43.98
N ILE A 9 38.29 8.26 44.04
CA ILE A 9 39.50 9.07 43.81
C ILE A 9 39.53 9.60 42.37
N LEU A 10 39.21 8.76 41.36
CA LEU A 10 39.15 9.17 39.96
C LEU A 10 38.08 10.25 39.68
N LEU A 11 36.90 10.12 40.28
CA LEU A 11 35.84 11.12 40.14
C LEU A 11 36.22 12.45 40.79
N HIS A 12 36.92 12.41 41.93
CA HIS A 12 37.43 13.60 42.59
C HIS A 12 38.50 14.32 41.75
N GLU A 13 39.38 13.54 41.12
CA GLU A 13 40.44 14.06 40.25
C GLU A 13 39.87 14.71 38.97
N ILE A 14 38.83 14.12 38.36
CA ILE A 14 38.15 14.70 37.19
C ILE A 14 37.51 16.06 37.53
N GLU A 15 36.94 16.22 38.73
CA GLU A 15 36.40 17.50 39.19
C GLU A 15 37.51 18.52 39.45
N HIS A 16 38.67 18.09 39.97
CA HIS A 16 39.84 18.94 40.10
C HIS A 16 40.35 19.44 38.74
N TRP A 17 40.40 18.57 37.72
CA TRP A 17 40.77 18.96 36.35
C TRP A 17 39.78 19.93 35.71
N ARG A 18 38.48 19.82 36.05
CA ARG A 18 37.44 20.75 35.62
C ARG A 18 37.63 22.13 36.23
N GLN A 19 37.88 22.20 37.54
CA GLN A 19 38.07 23.47 38.27
C GLN A 19 39.36 24.19 37.88
N SER A 20 40.43 23.44 37.59
CA SER A 20 41.71 23.97 37.13
C SER A 20 41.78 24.24 35.62
N ARG A 21 40.71 23.91 34.86
CA ARG A 21 40.62 24.01 33.39
C ARG A 21 41.74 23.27 32.64
N LEU A 22 42.24 22.17 33.21
CA LEU A 22 43.26 21.31 32.58
C LEU A 22 42.70 20.53 31.39
N LEU A 23 41.40 20.21 31.40
CA LEU A 23 40.68 19.61 30.30
C LEU A 23 39.41 20.41 29.94
N PRO A 24 38.99 20.43 28.67
CA PRO A 24 37.72 21.04 28.27
C PRO A 24 36.53 20.34 28.93
N GLU A 25 35.49 21.11 29.29
CA GLU A 25 34.33 20.63 30.07
C GLU A 25 33.64 19.41 29.44
N GLN A 26 33.56 19.36 28.11
CA GLN A 26 32.96 18.23 27.37
C GLN A 26 33.65 16.89 27.61
N TYR A 27 34.97 16.88 27.85
CA TYR A 27 35.71 15.64 28.13
C TYR A 27 35.56 15.19 29.58
N CYS A 28 35.49 16.15 30.52
CA CYS A 28 35.17 15.85 31.92
C CYS A 28 33.76 15.25 32.06
N ASP A 29 32.79 15.77 31.31
CA ASP A 29 31.43 15.24 31.27
C ASP A 29 31.38 13.81 30.73
N PHE A 30 32.12 13.53 29.65
CA PHE A 30 32.22 12.17 29.10
C PHE A 30 32.82 11.17 30.10
N LEU A 31 33.96 11.51 30.72
CA LEU A 31 34.65 10.62 31.66
C LEU A 31 33.81 10.39 32.93
N SER A 32 33.20 11.45 33.47
CA SER A 32 32.35 11.35 34.66
C SER A 32 31.12 10.47 34.41
N ASN A 33 30.52 10.54 33.22
CA ASN A 33 29.41 9.67 32.84
C ASN A 33 29.85 8.22 32.68
N LEU A 34 30.99 7.95 32.03
CA LEU A 34 31.53 6.61 31.87
C LEU A 34 31.76 5.91 33.22
N TYR A 35 32.34 6.62 34.18
CA TYR A 35 32.55 6.12 35.54
C TYR A 35 31.34 6.26 36.44
N ARG A 36 30.16 6.71 35.97
CA ARG A 36 28.88 6.70 36.72
C ARG A 36 27.91 5.65 36.18
N GLU A 37 27.98 5.33 34.88
CA GLU A 37 27.17 4.28 34.26
C GLU A 37 27.45 2.88 34.85
N ASP A 38 28.68 2.60 35.28
CA ASP A 38 29.05 1.36 35.97
C ASP A 38 28.44 1.22 37.40
N GLU A 39 27.66 2.20 37.87
CA GLU A 39 26.94 2.10 39.15
C GLU A 39 25.51 1.53 39.01
N ASN A 40 24.97 1.41 37.79
CA ASN A 40 23.59 0.93 37.60
C ASN A 40 23.40 0.14 36.29
N PRO A 41 23.45 -1.21 36.31
CA PRO A 41 23.06 -2.01 35.14
C PRO A 41 21.54 -1.98 34.84
N ALA A 42 20.76 -1.09 35.46
CA ALA A 42 19.29 -1.10 35.38
C ALA A 42 18.66 0.11 34.66
N GLN A 43 19.42 1.03 34.05
CA GLN A 43 18.81 2.22 33.43
C GLN A 43 19.36 2.67 32.06
N SER A 44 19.94 1.76 31.28
CA SER A 44 20.14 1.97 29.84
C SER A 44 18.95 1.47 29.03
N GLN A 45 17.75 1.98 29.32
CA GLN A 45 16.57 1.78 28.48
C GLN A 45 16.16 3.10 27.81
N ASN A 46 17.09 3.71 27.09
CA ASN A 46 16.79 4.77 26.13
C ASN A 46 17.19 4.32 24.72
N ARG A 47 16.38 3.39 24.17
CA ARG A 47 16.48 2.94 22.78
C ARG A 47 15.06 2.73 22.24
N ASN A 48 14.42 3.84 21.92
CA ASN A 48 13.55 4.05 20.76
C ASN A 48 12.51 2.95 20.43
N ASN A 49 11.83 2.37 21.42
CA ASN A 49 10.70 1.47 21.16
C ASN A 49 9.55 1.58 22.18
N THR A 50 9.32 2.79 22.69
CA THR A 50 8.42 3.08 23.82
C THR A 50 7.16 3.87 23.41
N GLY A 51 6.57 3.53 22.27
CA GLY A 51 5.25 4.06 21.87
C GLY A 51 4.07 3.26 22.44
N LEU A 52 4.16 1.93 22.47
CA LEU A 52 3.04 1.05 22.85
C LEU A 52 3.08 0.64 24.34
N LEU A 53 4.26 0.20 24.82
CA LEU A 53 4.45 -0.32 26.18
C LEU A 53 4.32 0.77 27.27
N THR A 54 4.71 2.00 26.98
CA THR A 54 4.57 3.13 27.91
C THR A 54 3.12 3.59 28.03
N TYR A 55 2.36 3.53 26.92
CA TYR A 55 0.94 3.87 26.86
C TYR A 55 0.08 2.81 27.57
N LEU A 56 0.44 1.53 27.43
CA LEU A 56 -0.18 0.41 28.16
C LEU A 56 0.06 0.48 29.68
N ARG A 57 1.23 1.01 30.11
CA ARG A 57 1.62 1.12 31.51
C ARG A 57 1.01 2.34 32.23
N HIS A 58 0.62 3.39 31.50
CA HIS A 58 -0.09 4.57 32.02
C HIS A 58 -1.57 4.63 31.58
N GLY A 59 -2.09 3.57 30.98
CA GLY A 59 -3.46 3.53 30.46
C GLY A 59 -4.49 3.60 31.57
N HIS A 60 -5.28 4.68 31.60
CA HIS A 60 -6.53 4.77 32.37
C HIS A 60 -7.34 3.47 32.14
N GLY A 61 -7.97 2.90 33.17
CA GLY A 61 -8.72 1.64 33.05
C GLY A 61 -9.78 1.62 31.92
N ILE A 62 -10.24 2.81 31.51
CA ILE A 62 -11.11 3.03 30.35
C ILE A 62 -10.46 2.60 29.02
N ALA A 63 -9.17 2.84 28.81
CA ALA A 63 -8.46 2.43 27.60
C ALA A 63 -8.32 0.90 27.49
N TRP A 64 -8.14 0.22 28.62
CA TRP A 64 -8.14 -1.25 28.71
C TRP A 64 -9.51 -1.84 28.40
N ILE A 65 -10.57 -1.27 28.98
CA ILE A 65 -11.95 -1.68 28.69
C ILE A 65 -12.28 -1.44 27.21
N LEU A 66 -11.91 -0.29 26.67
CA LEU A 66 -12.13 0.04 25.26
C LEU A 66 -11.39 -0.94 24.33
N GLY A 67 -10.13 -1.26 24.64
CA GLY A 67 -9.36 -2.26 23.91
C GLY A 67 -10.02 -3.64 23.96
N PHE A 68 -10.47 -4.07 25.14
CA PHE A 68 -11.21 -5.32 25.31
C PHE A 68 -12.50 -5.34 24.49
N VAL A 69 -13.28 -4.27 24.51
CA VAL A 69 -14.54 -4.15 23.73
C VAL A 69 -14.27 -4.22 22.23
N ILE A 70 -13.24 -3.51 21.73
CA ILE A 70 -12.88 -3.52 20.31
C ILE A 70 -12.44 -4.93 19.88
N ILE A 71 -11.55 -5.57 20.65
CA ILE A 71 -11.07 -6.92 20.36
C ILE A 71 -12.24 -7.92 20.41
N SER A 72 -13.08 -7.84 21.43
CA SER A 72 -14.26 -8.69 21.57
C SER A 72 -15.23 -8.51 20.39
N CYS A 73 -15.46 -7.28 19.95
CA CYS A 73 -16.30 -6.99 18.79
C CYS A 73 -15.70 -7.57 17.49
N ILE A 74 -14.39 -7.42 17.27
CA ILE A 74 -13.70 -8.01 16.11
C ILE A 74 -13.83 -9.53 16.14
N CYS A 75 -13.59 -10.17 17.29
CA CYS A 75 -13.73 -11.62 17.45
C CYS A 75 -15.17 -12.07 17.20
N LEU A 76 -16.17 -11.37 17.76
CA LEU A 76 -17.58 -11.70 17.56
C LEU A 76 -17.96 -11.61 16.09
N ILE A 77 -17.61 -10.50 15.43
CA ILE A 77 -17.87 -10.31 14.00
C ILE A 77 -17.18 -11.41 13.18
N GLY A 78 -15.93 -11.75 13.48
CA GLY A 78 -15.19 -12.79 12.77
C GLY A 78 -15.77 -14.19 12.94
N PHE A 79 -16.05 -14.61 14.18
CA PHE A 79 -16.57 -15.95 14.47
C PHE A 79 -18.03 -16.14 14.04
N TYR A 80 -18.88 -15.13 14.19
CA TYR A 80 -20.29 -15.19 13.80
C TYR A 80 -20.56 -14.66 12.40
N PHE A 81 -19.53 -14.34 11.62
CA PHE A 81 -19.67 -13.76 10.28
C PHE A 81 -20.61 -14.57 9.39
N THR A 82 -20.48 -15.89 9.41
CA THR A 82 -21.28 -16.82 8.59
C THR A 82 -22.73 -16.94 9.05
N ALA A 83 -23.02 -16.65 10.32
CA ALA A 83 -24.37 -16.69 10.87
C ALA A 83 -25.17 -15.40 10.60
N PHE A 84 -24.49 -14.33 10.19
CA PHE A 84 -25.16 -13.05 9.91
C PHE A 84 -25.92 -13.09 8.58
N PRO A 85 -27.07 -12.38 8.49
CA PRO A 85 -27.72 -12.11 7.21
C PRO A 85 -26.79 -11.36 6.24
N LEU A 86 -26.98 -11.56 4.94
CA LEU A 86 -26.17 -10.96 3.88
C LEU A 86 -25.93 -9.45 4.06
N ALA A 87 -26.98 -8.69 4.41
CA ALA A 87 -26.88 -7.25 4.62
C ALA A 87 -25.90 -6.90 5.75
N MET A 88 -25.91 -7.65 6.85
CA MET A 88 -24.99 -7.43 7.98
C MET A 88 -23.56 -7.84 7.63
N GLN A 89 -23.35 -8.87 6.81
CA GLN A 89 -22.02 -9.25 6.32
C GLN A 89 -21.40 -8.13 5.47
N ILE A 90 -22.17 -7.56 4.53
CA ILE A 90 -21.71 -6.44 3.70
C ILE A 90 -21.49 -5.18 4.55
N CYS A 91 -22.42 -4.84 5.46
CA CYS A 91 -22.29 -3.67 6.33
C CYS A 91 -21.07 -3.77 7.25
N SER A 92 -20.82 -4.92 7.86
CA SER A 92 -19.65 -5.11 8.73
C SER A 92 -18.34 -5.06 7.93
N ALA A 93 -18.25 -5.74 6.78
CA ALA A 93 -17.08 -5.68 5.92
C ALA A 93 -16.79 -4.25 5.43
N SER A 94 -17.81 -3.55 4.93
CA SER A 94 -17.67 -2.17 4.46
C SER A 94 -17.34 -1.20 5.59
N ALA A 95 -17.88 -1.38 6.79
CA ALA A 95 -17.53 -0.57 7.96
C ALA A 95 -16.05 -0.73 8.33
N VAL A 96 -15.53 -1.96 8.38
CA VAL A 96 -14.10 -2.22 8.66
C VAL A 96 -13.23 -1.59 7.58
N THR A 97 -13.55 -1.79 6.30
CA THR A 97 -12.83 -1.15 5.18
C THR A 97 -12.88 0.38 5.26
N ALA A 98 -14.03 0.97 5.58
CA ALA A 98 -14.20 2.42 5.72
C ALA A 98 -13.37 2.98 6.88
N ILE A 99 -13.30 2.27 8.01
CA ILE A 99 -12.43 2.62 9.13
C ILE A 99 -10.96 2.59 8.69
N CYS A 100 -10.53 1.54 7.98
CA CYS A 100 -9.16 1.45 7.46
C CYS A 100 -8.83 2.63 6.53
N TYR A 101 -9.69 2.96 5.57
CA TYR A 101 -9.46 4.10 4.68
C TYR A 101 -9.57 5.45 5.38
N GLY A 102 -10.48 5.61 6.35
CA GLY A 102 -10.63 6.81 7.15
C GLY A 102 -9.39 7.08 8.00
N MET A 103 -8.89 6.06 8.69
CA MET A 103 -7.62 6.12 9.43
C MET A 103 -6.44 6.38 8.48
N ALA A 104 -6.41 5.73 7.31
CA ALA A 104 -5.41 6.00 6.28
C ALA A 104 -5.44 7.46 5.80
N ALA A 105 -6.62 8.08 5.72
CA ALA A 105 -6.79 9.47 5.36
C ALA A 105 -6.23 10.41 6.43
N VAL A 106 -6.56 10.16 7.70
CA VAL A 106 -6.10 10.96 8.85
C VAL A 106 -4.58 10.92 8.97
N TRP A 107 -3.97 9.73 8.87
CA TRP A 107 -2.51 9.60 8.94
C TRP A 107 -1.78 9.98 7.64
N ARG A 108 -2.48 10.36 6.56
CA ARG A 108 -1.82 10.62 5.27
C ARG A 108 -0.81 11.76 5.34
N SER A 109 -1.11 12.80 6.11
CA SER A 109 -0.23 13.97 6.25
C SER A 109 0.98 13.69 7.15
N SER A 110 0.79 12.92 8.21
CA SER A 110 1.81 12.69 9.23
C SER A 110 2.67 11.47 8.91
N GLU A 111 2.06 10.34 8.56
CA GLU A 111 2.70 9.03 8.43
C GLU A 111 2.30 8.34 7.12
N LYS A 112 2.98 8.70 6.02
CA LYS A 112 2.67 8.18 4.67
C LYS A 112 2.76 6.66 4.57
N SER A 113 3.70 6.04 5.29
CA SER A 113 3.88 4.58 5.31
C SER A 113 2.70 3.88 5.99
N MET A 114 2.32 4.37 7.18
CA MET A 114 1.16 3.86 7.92
C MET A 114 -0.12 4.01 7.10
N SER A 115 -0.33 5.19 6.49
CA SER A 115 -1.46 5.43 5.59
C SER A 115 -1.51 4.44 4.42
N ALA A 116 -0.37 4.14 3.77
CA ALA A 116 -0.31 3.16 2.70
C ALA A 116 -0.62 1.74 3.20
N MET A 117 -0.07 1.35 4.36
CA MET A 117 -0.31 0.04 4.97
C MET A 117 -1.79 -0.17 5.32
N LEU A 118 -2.43 0.82 5.96
CA LEU A 118 -3.87 0.75 6.26
C LEU A 118 -4.73 0.74 5.00
N SER A 119 -4.35 1.50 3.97
CA SER A 119 -5.07 1.47 2.68
C SER A 119 -4.97 0.10 2.01
N THR A 120 -3.79 -0.54 2.04
CA THR A 120 -3.61 -1.89 1.52
C THR A 120 -4.41 -2.91 2.32
N LEU A 121 -4.39 -2.80 3.65
CA LEU A 121 -5.17 -3.68 4.54
C LEU A 121 -6.67 -3.54 4.26
N GLY A 122 -7.20 -2.31 4.17
CA GLY A 122 -8.60 -2.06 3.86
C GLY A 122 -9.00 -2.62 2.49
N SER A 123 -8.11 -2.52 1.50
CA SER A 123 -8.31 -3.09 0.15
C SER A 123 -8.35 -4.62 0.16
N ALA A 124 -7.45 -5.25 0.91
CA ALA A 124 -7.38 -6.70 1.07
C ALA A 124 -8.62 -7.24 1.79
N ILE A 125 -9.06 -6.57 2.87
CA ILE A 125 -10.29 -6.92 3.59
C ILE A 125 -11.50 -6.79 2.66
N MET A 126 -11.60 -5.70 1.91
CA MET A 126 -12.73 -5.46 1.01
C MET A 126 -12.86 -6.57 -0.05
N LEU A 127 -11.76 -6.90 -0.73
CA LEU A 127 -11.77 -7.94 -1.76
C LEU A 127 -11.95 -9.34 -1.14
N GLY A 128 -11.21 -9.66 -0.07
CA GLY A 128 -11.26 -10.97 0.58
C GLY A 128 -12.63 -11.28 1.18
N SER A 129 -13.21 -10.34 1.93
CA SER A 129 -14.56 -10.50 2.48
C SER A 129 -15.62 -10.58 1.37
N GLY A 130 -15.51 -9.79 0.31
CA GLY A 130 -16.40 -9.87 -0.84
C GLY A 130 -16.39 -11.24 -1.50
N VAL A 131 -15.21 -11.81 -1.76
CA VAL A 131 -15.07 -13.18 -2.32
C VAL A 131 -15.67 -14.22 -1.38
N TRP A 132 -15.42 -14.10 -0.07
CA TRP A 132 -15.97 -15.00 0.94
C TRP A 132 -17.51 -14.96 0.99
N ILE A 133 -18.11 -13.76 0.96
CA ILE A 133 -19.57 -13.58 0.95
C ILE A 133 -20.20 -14.23 -0.28
N ILE A 134 -19.58 -14.06 -1.46
CA ILE A 134 -20.07 -14.67 -2.72
C ILE A 134 -20.06 -16.19 -2.62
N GLN A 135 -18.98 -16.78 -2.10
CA GLN A 135 -18.87 -18.24 -1.93
C GLN A 135 -19.92 -18.77 -0.95
N LEU A 136 -20.24 -18.01 0.10
CA LEU A 136 -21.22 -18.41 1.11
C LEU A 136 -22.66 -18.47 0.57
N HIS A 137 -23.02 -17.63 -0.41
CA HIS A 137 -24.40 -17.44 -0.84
C HIS A 137 -24.82 -18.19 -2.12
N GLN A 138 -24.00 -19.12 -2.63
CA GLN A 138 -24.33 -20.09 -3.72
C GLN A 138 -24.95 -19.51 -5.02
N GLY A 139 -24.99 -18.18 -5.20
CA GLY A 139 -25.55 -17.53 -6.38
C GLY A 139 -24.68 -17.70 -7.62
N GLU A 140 -25.04 -17.00 -8.70
CA GLU A 140 -24.25 -16.83 -9.94
C GLU A 140 -22.86 -16.23 -9.65
N ALA A 141 -21.94 -17.06 -9.13
CA ALA A 141 -20.68 -16.61 -8.53
C ALA A 141 -19.82 -15.81 -9.52
N LYS A 142 -19.91 -16.12 -10.83
CA LYS A 142 -19.18 -15.41 -11.88
C LYS A 142 -19.68 -13.96 -12.06
N VAL A 143 -20.99 -13.74 -12.07
CA VAL A 143 -21.57 -12.41 -12.24
C VAL A 143 -21.31 -11.56 -11.00
N TRP A 144 -21.52 -12.14 -9.81
CA TRP A 144 -21.26 -11.43 -8.55
C TRP A 144 -19.78 -11.11 -8.34
N PHE A 145 -18.88 -12.00 -8.77
CA PHE A 145 -17.45 -11.72 -8.76
C PHE A 145 -17.09 -10.54 -9.68
N LEU A 146 -17.68 -10.48 -10.87
CA LEU A 146 -17.51 -9.35 -11.78
C LEU A 146 -18.00 -8.03 -11.17
N VAL A 147 -19.16 -8.04 -10.52
CA VAL A 147 -19.72 -6.89 -9.79
C VAL A 147 -18.78 -6.47 -8.65
N LEU A 148 -18.26 -7.42 -7.88
CA LEU A 148 -17.32 -7.15 -6.80
C LEU A 148 -16.05 -6.48 -7.31
N VAL A 149 -15.40 -7.05 -8.34
CA VAL A 149 -14.18 -6.47 -8.93
C VAL A 149 -14.46 -5.06 -9.48
N GLY A 150 -15.62 -4.85 -10.10
CA GLY A 150 -16.04 -3.53 -10.57
C GLY A 150 -16.19 -2.51 -9.44
N LEU A 151 -16.89 -2.87 -8.37
CA LEU A 151 -17.07 -2.00 -7.20
C LEU A 151 -15.76 -1.72 -6.47
N CYS A 152 -14.91 -2.74 -6.28
CA CYS A 152 -13.55 -2.56 -5.78
C CYS A 152 -12.75 -1.61 -6.67
N GLY A 153 -12.80 -1.80 -7.99
CA GLY A 153 -12.12 -0.95 -8.96
C GLY A 153 -12.52 0.52 -8.87
N LEU A 154 -13.82 0.80 -8.78
CA LEU A 154 -14.36 2.15 -8.60
C LEU A 154 -13.89 2.78 -7.28
N ILE A 155 -14.05 2.05 -6.17
CA ILE A 155 -13.67 2.54 -4.84
C ILE A 155 -12.16 2.79 -4.77
N TRP A 156 -11.33 1.89 -5.29
CA TRP A 156 -9.87 2.07 -5.33
C TRP A 156 -9.44 3.24 -6.23
N CYS A 157 -10.14 3.48 -7.35
CA CYS A 157 -9.91 4.68 -8.15
C CYS A 157 -10.19 5.95 -7.35
N LEU A 158 -11.35 6.02 -6.68
CA LEU A 158 -11.77 7.17 -5.88
C LEU A 158 -10.84 7.41 -4.69
N VAL A 159 -10.57 6.37 -3.89
CA VAL A 159 -9.68 6.45 -2.72
C VAL A 159 -8.25 6.77 -3.14
N GLY A 160 -7.77 6.16 -4.24
CA GLY A 160 -6.44 6.44 -4.80
C GLY A 160 -6.30 7.90 -5.23
N LEU A 161 -7.37 8.48 -5.79
CA LEU A 161 -7.42 9.88 -6.19
C LEU A 161 -7.46 10.83 -4.97
N THR A 162 -8.34 10.56 -3.99
CA THR A 162 -8.50 11.42 -2.80
C THR A 162 -7.29 11.37 -1.89
N LEU A 163 -6.75 10.19 -1.61
CA LEU A 163 -5.57 9.99 -0.76
C LEU A 163 -4.24 10.20 -1.50
N ARG A 164 -4.28 10.44 -2.81
CA ARG A 164 -3.10 10.59 -3.67
C ARG A 164 -2.16 9.39 -3.54
N ILE A 165 -2.71 8.18 -3.62
CA ILE A 165 -1.99 6.90 -3.60
C ILE A 165 -2.00 6.34 -5.03
N SER A 166 -0.92 6.58 -5.77
CA SER A 166 -0.80 6.20 -7.19
C SER A 166 -0.98 4.71 -7.43
N LEU A 167 -0.42 3.85 -6.58
CA LEU A 167 -0.55 2.40 -6.73
C LEU A 167 -2.00 1.92 -6.58
N LEU A 168 -2.73 2.47 -5.60
CA LEU A 168 -4.14 2.11 -5.40
C LEU A 168 -5.00 2.57 -6.57
N HIS A 169 -4.74 3.77 -7.10
CA HIS A 169 -5.41 4.26 -8.30
C HIS A 169 -5.14 3.36 -9.52
N TYR A 170 -3.89 2.93 -9.69
CA TYR A 170 -3.51 1.97 -10.72
C TYR A 170 -4.27 0.65 -10.58
N CYS A 171 -4.30 0.06 -9.38
CA CYS A 171 -5.05 -1.18 -9.11
C CYS A 171 -6.55 -1.01 -9.38
N GLY A 172 -7.13 0.15 -9.06
CA GLY A 172 -8.51 0.47 -9.38
C GLY A 172 -8.78 0.46 -10.88
N LEU A 173 -7.95 1.16 -11.66
CA LEU A 173 -8.06 1.18 -13.12
C LEU A 173 -7.87 -0.21 -13.72
N ALA A 174 -6.87 -0.96 -13.25
CA ALA A 174 -6.64 -2.34 -13.68
C ALA A 174 -7.86 -3.24 -13.41
N GLY A 175 -8.48 -3.13 -12.23
CA GLY A 175 -9.72 -3.85 -11.90
C GLY A 175 -10.87 -3.52 -12.86
N LEU A 176 -11.08 -2.23 -13.16
CA LEU A 176 -12.11 -1.80 -14.12
C LEU A 176 -11.82 -2.30 -15.55
N LEU A 177 -10.55 -2.30 -15.96
CA LEU A 177 -10.13 -2.82 -17.26
C LEU A 177 -10.29 -4.35 -17.34
N LEU A 178 -10.10 -5.08 -16.24
CA LEU A 178 -10.43 -6.50 -16.19
C LEU A 178 -11.93 -6.75 -16.33
N VAL A 179 -12.78 -5.93 -15.68
CA VAL A 179 -14.23 -5.99 -15.90
C VAL A 179 -14.57 -5.75 -17.37
N TYR A 180 -13.96 -4.73 -17.98
CA TYR A 180 -14.11 -4.44 -19.40
C TYR A 180 -13.69 -5.61 -20.29
N ALA A 181 -12.55 -6.25 -20.02
CA ALA A 181 -12.07 -7.43 -20.75
C ALA A 181 -13.10 -8.57 -20.74
N VAL A 182 -13.62 -8.91 -19.56
CA VAL A 182 -14.63 -9.97 -19.40
C VAL A 182 -15.92 -9.62 -20.15
N LEU A 183 -16.33 -8.35 -20.13
CA LEU A 183 -17.51 -7.89 -20.87
C LEU A 183 -17.31 -7.99 -22.40
N ILE A 184 -16.13 -7.61 -22.92
CA ILE A 184 -15.81 -7.81 -24.34
C ILE A 184 -15.91 -9.30 -24.70
N GLY A 185 -15.33 -10.19 -23.90
CA GLY A 185 -15.40 -11.63 -24.12
C GLY A 185 -16.84 -12.15 -24.17
N ARG A 186 -17.75 -11.57 -23.37
CA ARG A 186 -19.16 -11.94 -23.32
C ARG A 186 -19.98 -11.40 -24.50
N TYR A 187 -19.79 -10.14 -24.88
CA TYR A 187 -20.55 -9.51 -25.96
C TYR A 187 -20.00 -9.81 -27.36
N TRP A 188 -18.68 -10.04 -27.48
CA TRP A 188 -17.99 -10.30 -28.75
C TRP A 188 -17.15 -11.59 -28.69
N PRO A 189 -17.78 -12.76 -28.52
CA PRO A 189 -17.08 -14.03 -28.33
C PRO A 189 -16.29 -14.48 -29.58
N THR A 190 -16.71 -14.03 -30.77
CA THR A 190 -16.06 -14.35 -32.05
C THR A 190 -15.11 -13.27 -32.56
N ALA A 191 -14.78 -12.27 -31.73
CA ALA A 191 -13.84 -11.21 -32.12
C ALA A 191 -12.49 -11.79 -32.55
N THR A 192 -11.99 -11.33 -33.69
CA THR A 192 -10.65 -11.67 -34.17
C THR A 192 -9.59 -10.91 -33.36
N LEU A 193 -8.34 -11.39 -33.39
CA LEU A 193 -7.21 -10.70 -32.75
C LEU A 193 -7.15 -9.23 -33.18
N ALA A 194 -7.30 -8.94 -34.48
CA ALA A 194 -7.29 -7.57 -35.00
C ALA A 194 -8.39 -6.67 -34.41
N MET A 195 -9.60 -7.20 -34.13
CA MET A 195 -10.65 -6.42 -33.47
C MET A 195 -10.30 -6.13 -32.00
N LEU A 196 -9.77 -7.12 -31.29
CA LEU A 196 -9.30 -6.96 -29.91
C LEU A 196 -8.18 -5.93 -29.83
N GLU A 197 -7.22 -5.99 -30.76
CA GLU A 197 -6.15 -4.99 -30.90
C GLU A 197 -6.69 -3.58 -31.01
N VAL A 198 -7.67 -3.35 -31.89
CA VAL A 198 -8.30 -2.03 -32.05
C VAL A 198 -8.97 -1.57 -30.74
N PHE A 199 -9.70 -2.45 -30.05
CA PHE A 199 -10.34 -2.10 -28.79
C PHE A 199 -9.33 -1.71 -27.71
N TRP A 200 -8.26 -2.49 -27.53
CA TRP A 200 -7.27 -2.23 -26.49
C TRP A 200 -6.33 -1.07 -26.83
N ILE A 201 -5.89 -0.94 -28.09
CA ILE A 201 -5.03 0.15 -28.55
C ILE A 201 -5.76 1.49 -28.44
N LEU A 202 -7.06 1.56 -28.75
CA LEU A 202 -7.84 2.78 -28.59
C LEU A 202 -7.82 3.27 -27.13
N HIS A 203 -8.02 2.36 -26.17
CA HIS A 203 -7.94 2.69 -24.74
C HIS A 203 -6.51 3.05 -24.31
N ALA A 204 -5.49 2.34 -24.82
CA ALA A 204 -4.09 2.64 -24.53
C ALA A 204 -3.71 4.06 -25.00
N VAL A 205 -4.06 4.43 -26.24
CA VAL A 205 -3.81 5.76 -26.81
C VAL A 205 -4.55 6.83 -26.00
N LEU A 206 -5.81 6.58 -25.63
CA LEU A 206 -6.58 7.51 -24.80
C LEU A 206 -5.91 7.74 -23.43
N LEU A 207 -5.49 6.68 -22.74
CA LEU A 207 -4.86 6.80 -21.41
C LEU A 207 -3.47 7.43 -21.47
N ILE A 208 -2.67 7.12 -22.50
CA ILE A 208 -1.38 7.78 -22.73
C ILE A 208 -1.57 9.26 -23.10
N GLY A 209 -2.58 9.59 -23.90
CA GLY A 209 -2.95 10.97 -24.20
C GLY A 209 -3.43 11.74 -22.97
N LEU A 210 -4.30 11.12 -22.18
CA LEU A 210 -4.80 11.67 -20.92
C LEU A 210 -3.66 11.89 -19.93
N SER A 211 -2.70 10.97 -19.89
CA SER A 211 -1.49 11.09 -19.08
C SER A 211 -0.74 12.40 -19.36
N TRP A 212 -0.52 12.74 -20.64
CA TRP A 212 0.13 13.99 -21.03
C TRP A 212 -0.66 15.24 -20.58
N TRP A 213 -1.99 15.21 -20.69
CA TRP A 213 -2.85 16.29 -20.24
C TRP A 213 -2.84 16.45 -18.71
N VAL A 214 -3.02 15.34 -17.98
CA VAL A 214 -3.06 15.28 -16.52
C VAL A 214 -1.73 15.73 -15.92
N HIS A 215 -0.59 15.48 -16.57
CA HIS A 215 0.71 15.91 -16.07
C HIS A 215 0.78 17.39 -15.71
N ARG A 216 0.12 18.26 -16.50
CA ARG A 216 0.13 19.71 -16.23
C ARG A 216 -0.58 20.09 -14.93
N ARG A 217 -1.52 19.27 -14.45
CA ARG A 217 -2.36 19.57 -13.27
C ARG A 217 -2.01 18.69 -12.07
N PHE A 218 -1.71 17.41 -12.31
CA PHE A 218 -1.42 16.40 -11.30
C PHE A 218 -0.34 15.41 -11.78
N PRO A 219 0.96 15.75 -11.64
CA PRO A 219 2.07 14.95 -12.19
C PRO A 219 2.09 13.51 -11.65
N ARG A 220 1.69 13.31 -10.39
CA ARG A 220 1.64 11.98 -9.75
C ARG A 220 0.66 10.99 -10.39
N PHE A 221 -0.44 11.48 -10.98
CA PHE A 221 -1.42 10.62 -11.64
C PHE A 221 -1.07 10.41 -13.12
N ALA A 222 -0.31 11.33 -13.71
CA ALA A 222 0.17 11.18 -15.06
C ALA A 222 0.97 9.88 -15.24
N LEU A 223 1.87 9.57 -14.29
CA LEU A 223 2.60 8.31 -14.29
C LEU A 223 1.68 7.08 -14.23
N VAL A 224 0.58 7.16 -13.47
CA VAL A 224 -0.40 6.05 -13.37
C VAL A 224 -1.08 5.81 -14.72
N TYR A 225 -1.55 6.88 -15.38
CA TYR A 225 -2.19 6.78 -16.70
C TYR A 225 -1.22 6.30 -17.79
N PHE A 226 0.05 6.69 -17.69
CA PHE A 226 1.09 6.20 -18.60
C PHE A 226 1.36 4.71 -18.39
N ALA A 227 1.54 4.29 -17.13
CA ALA A 227 1.82 2.90 -16.79
C ALA A 227 0.67 1.97 -17.20
N ILE A 228 -0.59 2.34 -16.88
CA ILE A 228 -1.74 1.53 -17.27
C ILE A 228 -1.91 1.50 -18.79
N GLY A 229 -1.69 2.62 -19.49
CA GLY A 229 -1.73 2.67 -20.94
C GLY A 229 -0.68 1.75 -21.58
N LEU A 230 0.52 1.68 -21.02
CA LEU A 230 1.57 0.76 -21.46
C LEU A 230 1.18 -0.71 -21.25
N THR A 231 0.54 -1.04 -20.12
CA THR A 231 0.06 -2.41 -19.88
C THR A 231 -1.03 -2.83 -20.86
N LEU A 232 -1.88 -1.90 -21.30
CA LEU A 232 -2.97 -2.19 -22.22
C LEU A 232 -2.51 -2.58 -23.62
N VAL A 233 -1.27 -2.22 -24.03
CA VAL A 233 -0.71 -2.58 -25.35
C VAL A 233 -0.61 -4.09 -25.55
N PHE A 234 -0.48 -4.86 -24.47
CA PHE A 234 -0.36 -6.33 -24.47
C PHE A 234 -1.64 -7.04 -24.03
N MET A 235 -2.70 -6.29 -23.77
CA MET A 235 -3.92 -6.84 -23.17
C MET A 235 -4.75 -7.63 -24.18
N ALA A 236 -4.65 -7.33 -25.48
CA ALA A 236 -5.30 -8.10 -26.54
C ALA A 236 -4.78 -9.54 -26.58
N GLU A 237 -3.46 -9.72 -26.49
CA GLU A 237 -2.81 -11.03 -26.45
C GLU A 237 -3.15 -11.77 -25.16
N ALA A 238 -3.11 -11.07 -24.03
CA ALA A 238 -3.52 -11.64 -22.75
C ALA A 238 -4.98 -12.12 -22.78
N ASP A 239 -5.90 -11.38 -23.39
CA ASP A 239 -7.31 -11.77 -23.58
C ASP A 239 -7.43 -13.06 -24.40
N THR A 240 -6.71 -13.15 -25.53
CA THR A 240 -6.77 -14.35 -26.38
C THR A 240 -6.27 -15.62 -25.68
N ILE A 241 -5.23 -15.50 -24.85
CA ILE A 241 -4.64 -16.63 -24.14
C ILE A 241 -5.49 -16.99 -22.91
N VAL A 242 -5.84 -16.01 -22.07
CA VAL A 242 -6.47 -16.25 -20.76
C VAL A 242 -7.97 -16.42 -20.86
N LEU A 243 -8.66 -15.55 -21.60
CA LEU A 243 -10.12 -15.55 -21.66
C LEU A 243 -10.64 -16.46 -22.79
N ARG A 244 -9.96 -16.46 -23.94
CA ARG A 244 -10.40 -17.21 -25.14
C ARG A 244 -9.70 -18.56 -25.34
N HIS A 245 -8.72 -18.90 -24.51
CA HIS A 245 -8.01 -20.19 -24.51
C HIS A 245 -7.46 -20.60 -25.89
N GLN A 246 -7.01 -19.62 -26.70
CA GLN A 246 -6.44 -19.87 -28.02
C GLN A 246 -4.96 -20.26 -27.94
N ALA A 247 -4.46 -20.97 -28.95
CA ALA A 247 -3.09 -21.46 -29.00
C ALA A 247 -2.08 -20.30 -28.96
N ALA A 248 -1.12 -20.39 -28.03
CA ALA A 248 -0.19 -19.30 -27.74
C ALA A 248 0.90 -19.08 -28.80
N GLY A 249 1.09 -20.02 -29.75
CA GLY A 249 2.25 -20.04 -30.65
C GLY A 249 2.46 -18.76 -31.46
N GLU A 250 1.48 -18.38 -32.27
CA GLU A 250 1.56 -17.15 -33.10
C GLU A 250 1.45 -15.87 -32.25
N VAL A 251 0.68 -15.92 -31.17
CA VAL A 251 0.43 -14.78 -30.27
C VAL A 251 1.69 -14.39 -29.49
N ILE A 252 2.50 -15.36 -29.06
CA ILE A 252 3.78 -15.10 -28.36
C ILE A 252 4.75 -14.36 -29.29
N PHE A 253 4.87 -14.78 -30.56
CA PHE A 253 5.79 -14.12 -31.49
C PHE A 253 5.39 -12.65 -31.74
N LEU A 254 4.10 -12.40 -31.95
CA LEU A 254 3.56 -11.05 -32.08
C LEU A 254 3.79 -10.21 -30.83
N SER A 255 3.64 -10.80 -29.64
CA SER A 255 3.87 -10.13 -28.36
C SER A 255 5.33 -9.68 -28.19
N ILE A 256 6.29 -10.53 -28.59
CA ILE A 256 7.73 -10.21 -28.56
C ILE A 256 8.05 -9.09 -29.56
N LEU A 257 7.49 -9.15 -30.76
CA LEU A 257 7.68 -8.10 -31.78
C LEU A 257 7.15 -6.74 -31.29
N LYS A 258 5.94 -6.72 -30.72
CA LYS A 258 5.37 -5.52 -30.10
C LYS A 258 6.20 -5.02 -28.94
N LEU A 259 6.71 -5.91 -28.09
CA LEU A 259 7.60 -5.52 -26.99
C LEU A 259 8.85 -4.83 -27.52
N ALA A 260 9.50 -5.37 -28.54
CA ALA A 260 10.65 -4.75 -29.18
C ALA A 260 10.31 -3.37 -29.76
N PHE A 261 9.15 -3.24 -30.41
CA PHE A 261 8.68 -1.97 -30.95
C PHE A 261 8.41 -0.92 -29.85
N VAL A 262 7.69 -1.30 -28.79
CA VAL A 262 7.38 -0.43 -27.65
C VAL A 262 8.67 0.00 -26.95
N VAL A 263 9.59 -0.92 -26.68
CA VAL A 263 10.90 -0.61 -26.09
C VAL A 263 11.71 0.31 -27.00
N GLY A 264 11.69 0.09 -28.32
CA GLY A 264 12.33 0.96 -29.31
C GLY A 264 11.79 2.39 -29.25
N ILE A 265 10.46 2.57 -29.21
CA ILE A 265 9.83 3.88 -29.06
C ILE A 265 10.21 4.54 -27.73
N LEU A 266 10.14 3.79 -26.62
CA LEU A 266 10.51 4.30 -25.30
C LEU A 266 11.99 4.72 -25.25
N PHE A 267 12.88 3.97 -25.88
CA PHE A 267 14.30 4.31 -25.96
C PHE A 267 14.54 5.55 -26.82
N TRP A 268 13.85 5.67 -27.95
CA TRP A 268 13.96 6.83 -28.84
C TRP A 268 13.44 8.11 -28.17
N THR A 269 12.33 8.00 -27.44
CA THR A 269 11.68 9.13 -26.75
C THR A 269 12.21 9.37 -25.33
N ARG A 270 13.24 8.63 -24.89
CA ARG A 270 13.74 8.60 -23.49
C ARG A 270 13.97 9.98 -22.88
N LYS A 271 14.58 10.90 -23.62
CA LYS A 271 14.89 12.25 -23.09
C LYS A 271 13.62 13.05 -22.75
N LYS A 272 12.52 12.80 -23.46
CA LYS A 272 11.24 13.51 -23.30
C LYS A 272 10.39 12.89 -22.19
N TRP A 273 10.26 11.57 -22.15
CA TRP A 273 9.40 10.94 -21.16
C TRP A 273 10.07 10.78 -19.79
N ILE A 274 11.40 10.60 -19.70
CA ILE A 274 12.11 10.50 -18.41
C ILE A 274 12.00 11.81 -17.64
N THR A 275 12.29 12.95 -18.28
CA THR A 275 12.19 14.27 -17.65
C THR A 275 10.78 14.57 -17.14
N TRP A 276 9.78 14.08 -17.87
CA TRP A 276 8.37 14.19 -17.56
C TRP A 276 7.91 13.24 -16.43
N VAL A 277 8.53 12.06 -16.28
CA VAL A 277 8.26 11.12 -15.18
C VAL A 277 8.95 11.54 -13.88
N THR A 278 10.16 12.11 -13.96
CA THR A 278 10.98 12.44 -12.78
C THR A 278 10.71 13.83 -12.18
N SER A 279 9.89 14.66 -12.83
CA SER A 279 9.46 15.98 -12.33
C SER A 279 8.22 15.88 -11.46
#